data_AF-A0A3M8AVS2-F1
#
_entry.id   AF-A0A3M8AVS2-F1
#
_cell.length_a   1.000
_cell.length_b   1.000
_cell.length_c   1.000
_cell.angle_alpha   90.00
_cell.angle_beta   90.00
_cell.angle_gamma   90.00
#
_symmetry.space_group_name_H-M   'P 1'
#
loop_
_entity.id
_entity.type
_entity.pdbx_description
1 polymer ?
#
loop_
_entity_poly.entity_id
_entity_poly.type
_entity_poly.pdbx_seq_one_letter_code
_entity_poly.pdbx_strand_id
1 'polypeptide(L)'
;MKNINKSLLLALVVNGGFLLFLLLEQVLSNWIVIGWILTVIVFLYFLSFVLIFIEFSRKTNKGYLYLALTINLLGLIMFMIYWFRL
;
A
#
# COMPACT_ATOMS: atom_id res chain seq x y z
N MET A 1 15.21 18.67 -10.99
CA MET A 1 14.90 17.26 -10.60
C MET A 1 13.39 17.14 -10.47
N LYS A 2 12.73 16.19 -11.14
CA LYS A 2 11.28 15.95 -10.93
C LYS A 2 11.10 15.56 -9.46
N ASN A 3 10.39 16.37 -8.67
CA ASN A 3 10.05 16.00 -7.30
C ASN A 3 9.25 14.69 -7.34
N ILE A 4 9.84 13.62 -6.84
CA ILE A 4 9.17 12.33 -6.70
C ILE A 4 7.96 12.56 -5.80
N ASN A 5 6.78 12.18 -6.29
CA ASN A 5 5.55 12.29 -5.53
C ASN A 5 5.61 11.31 -4.34
N LYS A 6 5.47 11.83 -3.12
CA LYS A 6 5.64 11.04 -1.89
C LYS A 6 4.52 10.01 -1.73
N SER A 7 3.29 10.39 -2.10
CA SER A 7 2.16 9.46 -2.08
C SER A 7 2.35 8.31 -3.07
N LEU A 8 2.87 8.58 -4.26
CA LEU A 8 3.17 7.54 -5.25
C LEU A 8 4.29 6.61 -4.77
N LEU A 9 5.38 7.17 -4.21
CA LEU A 9 6.47 6.37 -3.67
C LEU A 9 5.97 5.45 -2.55
N LEU A 10 5.18 5.98 -1.63
CA LEU A 10 4.60 5.18 -0.55
C LEU A 10 3.66 4.11 -1.10
N ALA A 11 2.78 4.44 -2.06
CA ALA A 11 1.91 3.46 -2.70
C ALA A 11 2.72 2.31 -3.33
N LEU A 12 3.82 2.60 -4.02
CA LEU A 12 4.70 1.56 -4.59
C LEU A 12 5.36 0.71 -3.51
N VAL A 13 5.87 1.33 -2.43
CA VAL A 13 6.51 0.60 -1.32
C VAL A 13 5.52 -0.32 -0.61
N VAL A 14 4.30 0.15 -0.34
CA VAL A 14 3.28 -0.65 0.35
C VAL A 14 2.85 -1.83 -0.50
N ASN A 15 2.56 -1.60 -1.78
CA ASN A 15 2.14 -2.67 -2.68
C ASN A 15 3.26 -3.66 -2.97
N GLY A 16 4.50 -3.18 -3.17
CA GLY A 16 5.67 -4.04 -3.31
C GLY A 16 5.95 -4.87 -2.05
N GLY A 17 5.82 -4.24 -0.87
CA GLY A 17 5.94 -4.92 0.41
C GLY A 17 4.87 -5.98 0.64
N PHE A 18 3.62 -5.71 0.25
CA PHE A 18 2.53 -6.68 0.32
C PHE A 18 2.76 -7.87 -0.63
N LEU A 19 3.21 -7.63 -1.87
CA LEU A 19 3.56 -8.72 -2.80
C LEU A 19 4.71 -9.58 -2.26
N LEU A 20 5.75 -8.96 -1.69
CA LEU A 20 6.84 -9.68 -1.03
C LEU A 20 6.34 -10.50 0.16
N PHE A 21 5.43 -9.95 0.95
CA PHE A 21 4.80 -10.68 2.04
C PHE A 21 4.05 -11.92 1.53
N LEU A 22 3.24 -11.82 0.47
CA LEU A 22 2.53 -12.98 -0.10
C LEU A 22 3.47 -14.10 -0.58
N LEU A 23 4.68 -13.74 -1.03
CA LEU A 23 5.71 -14.71 -1.39
C LEU A 23 6.33 -15.38 -0.16
N LEU A 24 6.61 -14.59 0.90
CA LEU A 24 7.25 -15.08 2.12
C LEU A 24 6.31 -15.85 3.04
N GLU A 25 5.02 -15.53 3.01
CA GLU A 25 3.99 -16.18 3.82
C GLU A 25 3.96 -17.70 3.62
N GLN A 26 4.23 -18.17 2.38
CA GLN A 26 4.30 -19.60 2.06
C GLN A 26 5.37 -20.35 2.88
N VAL A 27 6.34 -19.61 3.42
CA VAL A 27 7.45 -20.13 4.23
C VAL A 27 7.28 -19.78 5.71
N LEU A 28 6.55 -18.71 6.03
CA LEU A 28 6.27 -18.27 7.40
C LEU A 28 5.14 -19.10 8.02
N SER A 29 5.47 -19.96 8.98
CA SER A 29 4.48 -20.75 9.73
C SER A 29 3.91 -20.04 10.96
N ASN A 30 4.45 -18.87 11.33
CA ASN A 30 4.06 -18.18 12.56
C ASN A 30 2.94 -17.15 12.31
N TRP A 31 1.71 -17.57 12.56
CA TRP A 31 0.48 -16.77 12.58
C TRP A 31 0.57 -15.42 13.32
N ILE A 32 1.31 -15.33 14.44
CA ILE A 32 1.49 -14.06 15.17
C ILE A 32 2.28 -13.07 14.32
N VAL A 33 3.38 -13.53 13.72
CA VAL A 33 4.23 -12.70 12.84
C VAL A 33 3.45 -12.24 11.63
N ILE A 34 2.65 -13.13 11.02
CA ILE A 34 1.75 -12.80 9.91
C ILE A 34 0.78 -11.68 10.31
N GLY A 35 0.08 -11.81 11.45
CA GLY A 35 -0.85 -10.79 11.93
C GLY A 35 -0.20 -9.42 12.17
N TRP A 36 1.02 -9.39 12.72
CA TRP A 36 1.80 -8.15 12.88
C TRP A 36 2.14 -7.51 11.53
N ILE A 37 2.62 -8.30 10.56
CA ILE A 37 2.95 -7.78 9.23
C ILE A 37 1.71 -7.21 8.55
N LEU A 38 0.56 -7.90 8.62
CA LEU A 38 -0.69 -7.42 8.04
C LEU A 38 -1.15 -6.11 8.68
N THR A 39 -1.00 -5.98 10.00
CA THR A 39 -1.35 -4.74 10.71
C THR A 39 -0.48 -3.57 10.24
N VAL A 40 0.82 -3.80 10.06
CA VAL A 40 1.75 -2.81 9.49
C VAL A 40 1.36 -2.44 8.06
N ILE A 41 1.02 -3.42 7.22
CA ILE A 41 0.59 -3.19 5.83
C ILE A 41 -0.69 -2.34 5.76
N VAL A 42 -1.71 -2.66 6.58
CA VAL A 42 -2.95 -1.89 6.68
C VAL A 42 -2.67 -0.45 7.10
N PHE A 43 -1.83 -0.26 8.12
CA PHE A 43 -1.43 1.07 8.58
C PHE A 43 -0.74 1.86 7.47
N LEU A 44 0.14 1.23 6.68
CA LEU A 44 0.82 1.90 5.58
C LEU A 44 -0.12 2.23 4.41
N TYR A 45 -1.10 1.37 4.10
CA TYR A 45 -2.17 1.72 3.14
C TYR A 45 -2.93 2.96 3.61
N PHE A 46 -3.34 2.99 4.88
CA PHE A 46 -4.00 4.16 5.48
C PHE A 46 -3.15 5.43 5.33
N LEU A 47 -1.87 5.37 5.70
CA LEU A 47 -0.95 6.50 5.57
C LEU A 47 -0.81 6.95 4.10
N SER A 48 -0.77 6.01 3.17
CA SER A 48 -0.73 6.29 1.72
C SER A 48 -1.95 7.05 1.25
N PHE A 49 -3.17 6.66 1.67
CA PHE A 49 -4.38 7.42 1.38
C PHE A 49 -4.39 8.82 2.00
N VAL A 50 -3.90 8.97 3.24
CA VAL A 50 -3.77 10.29 3.89
C VAL A 50 -2.86 11.22 3.08
N LEU A 51 -1.71 10.72 2.61
CA LEU A 51 -0.80 11.51 1.77
C LEU A 51 -1.43 11.89 0.43
N ILE A 52 -2.15 10.96 -0.22
CA ILE A 52 -2.91 11.25 -1.44
C ILE A 52 -3.91 12.38 -1.18
N PHE A 53 -4.66 12.34 -0.08
CA PHE A 53 -5.64 13.36 0.25
C PHE A 53 -5.00 14.73 0.47
N ILE A 54 -3.89 14.79 1.21
CA ILE A 54 -3.11 16.02 1.41
C ILE A 54 -2.62 16.58 0.06
N GLU A 55 -2.09 15.73 -0.81
CA GLU A 55 -1.60 16.14 -2.12
C GLU A 55 -2.73 16.59 -3.06
N PHE A 56 -3.91 15.99 -2.92
CA PHE A 56 -5.13 16.37 -3.64
C PHE A 56 -5.56 17.79 -3.25
N SER A 57 -5.62 18.08 -1.95
CA SER A 57 -5.92 19.43 -1.44
C SER A 57 -4.92 20.48 -1.91
N ARG A 58 -3.64 20.10 -2.06
CA ARG A 58 -2.55 20.98 -2.52
C ARG A 58 -2.53 21.19 -4.04
N LYS A 59 -3.47 20.59 -4.79
CA LYS A 59 -3.51 20.61 -6.28
C LYS A 59 -2.17 20.20 -6.90
N THR A 60 -1.47 19.29 -6.23
CA THR A 60 -0.19 18.73 -6.67
C THR A 60 -0.40 17.89 -7.93
N ASN A 61 0.66 17.60 -8.67
CA ASN A 61 0.63 16.90 -9.98
C ASN A 61 -0.43 15.78 -10.04
N LYS A 62 -1.54 16.08 -10.75
CA LYS A 62 -2.74 15.24 -10.80
C LYS A 62 -2.46 13.84 -11.37
N GLY A 63 -1.54 13.72 -12.33
CA GLY A 63 -1.23 12.44 -12.97
C GLY A 63 -0.65 11.42 -12.00
N TYR A 64 0.36 11.81 -11.22
CA TYR A 64 0.97 10.92 -10.22
C TYR A 64 0.02 10.62 -9.06
N LEU A 65 -0.87 11.55 -8.73
CA LEU A 65 -1.89 11.36 -7.70
C LEU A 65 -2.90 10.28 -8.10
N TYR A 66 -3.44 10.36 -9.34
CA TYR A 66 -4.35 9.32 -9.84
C TYR A 66 -3.66 7.97 -9.96
N LEU A 67 -2.39 7.94 -10.38
CA LEU A 67 -1.62 6.70 -10.43
C LEU A 67 -1.45 6.09 -9.04
N ALA A 68 -1.07 6.89 -8.03
CA ALA A 68 -0.94 6.45 -6.64
C ALA A 68 -2.26 5.90 -6.08
N LEU A 69 -3.38 6.58 -6.39
CA LEU A 69 -4.72 6.15 -6.00
C LEU A 69 -5.07 4.80 -6.62
N THR A 70 -4.88 4.63 -7.93
CA THR A 70 -5.16 3.37 -8.63
C THR A 70 -4.33 2.22 -8.05
N ILE A 71 -3.04 2.44 -7.82
CA ILE A 71 -2.15 1.41 -7.25
C ILE A 71 -2.59 1.02 -5.83
N ASN A 72 -2.94 1.98 -4.97
CA ASN A 72 -3.46 1.67 -3.64
C ASN A 72 -4.80 0.93 -3.69
N LEU A 73 -5.72 1.31 -4.57
CA LEU A 73 -7.01 0.62 -4.71
C LEU A 73 -6.83 -0.83 -5.15
N LEU A 74 -5.99 -1.09 -6.16
CA LEU A 74 -5.68 -2.44 -6.60
C LEU A 74 -5.06 -3.27 -5.47
N GLY A 75 -4.09 -2.69 -4.77
CA GLY A 75 -3.49 -3.28 -3.59
C GLY A 75 -4.49 -3.66 -2.50
N LEU A 76 -5.37 -2.73 -2.17
CA LEU A 76 -6.37 -2.92 -1.13
C LEU A 76 -7.40 -3.98 -1.52
N ILE A 77 -7.78 -4.06 -2.80
CA ILE A 77 -8.62 -5.15 -3.31
C ILE A 77 -7.91 -6.50 -3.14
N MET A 78 -6.63 -6.60 -3.54
CA MET A 78 -5.86 -7.83 -3.36
C MET A 78 -5.69 -8.20 -1.89
N PHE A 79 -5.45 -7.21 -1.03
CA PHE A 79 -5.37 -7.39 0.42
C PHE A 79 -6.68 -7.92 0.99
N MET A 80 -7.84 -7.38 0.58
CA MET A 80 -9.14 -7.86 1.01
C MET A 80 -9.39 -9.30 0.56
N ILE A 81 -9.08 -9.64 -0.70
CA ILE A 81 -9.18 -11.00 -1.22
C ILE A 81 -8.33 -11.96 -0.39
N TYR A 82 -7.10 -11.56 -0.07
CA TYR A 82 -6.20 -12.33 0.78
C TYR A 82 -6.76 -12.50 2.20
N TRP A 83 -7.29 -11.44 2.81
CA TRP A 83 -7.88 -11.49 4.15
C TRP A 83 -9.05 -12.47 4.25
N PHE A 84 -9.89 -12.56 3.22
CA PHE A 84 -10.99 -13.54 3.19
C PHE A 84 -10.53 -14.99 2.92
N ARG A 85 -9.29 -15.19 2.48
CA ARG A 85 -8.72 -16.52 2.23
C ARG A 85 -8.02 -17.11 3.46
N LEU A 86 -7.57 -16.24 4.37
CA LEU A 86 -6.95 -16.56 5.67
C LEU A 86 -7.92 -17.35 6.56
#